data_AF-A0A971E5C9-F1
#
_entry.id   AF-A0A971E5C9-F1
#
_cell.length_a   1.000
_cell.length_b   1.000
_cell.length_c   1.000
_cell.angle_alpha   90.00
_cell.angle_beta   90.00
_cell.angle_gamma   90.00
#
_symmetry.space_group_name_H-M   'P 1'
#
loop_
_entity.id
_entity.type
_entity.pdbx_description
1 polymer ?
#
loop_
_entity_poly.entity_id
_entity_poly.type
_entity_poly.pdbx_seq_one_letter_code
_entity_poly.pdbx_strand_id
1 'polypeptide(L)'
;MYFTLDKAARYIHDLKRYIYEDRKPIRWFKMLGQDIPGAQEPDFDDSSWNAFEVGSLWGGRDETAWFRATVEIPEDWKNRKLALHLIVGAGQEGGLRESEALLYVNGEIVQGLDENHREVCLKKDWISSGRIAIAIKAFSGLQPERRVFRAASLVCINEDVEDFFFRADTVLQAVKIMKEGSYDRERLTALLNQALNVLDFRKPGSSQFHDSVARANDLLREQLKAYRPCEENKPVITAVGHSHIDVAWLWQLKHTREKCSRTFSTVNHLMTQYPEYIFLQSTPQLYEYVKQDYPELYDRILENIKAGKWEVTGGMWVEADCNIPSGESLVRQFLFGTRYMRDELGAECSVLWLPDVFGYSWALPQIIAKSGLKYFMTTKISWSQYNRSTYDTFRWRGLDGTEVLTHFITTTEGPTPRFYTYNGMLSPASAHYSWDHYQQKDINDELLLAYGWGDGGGGPTKEMIETGRKMQELPGVPQIRFGKAEEFFDRLAARVEGNPKLPLVDGELYLEYHRGTYTSQARTKKNNRMSEILLHNVELFGCLARQCIDGYEYPQREINESWKIVLRNQFHDILAGSSIHEVYEDADREYGQVFES
;
A
#
# COMPACT_ATOMS: atom_id res chain seq x y z
N MET A 1 -18.20 31.43 -20.34
CA MET A 1 -16.93 32.16 -20.08
C MET A 1 -15.78 31.21 -20.40
N TYR A 2 -14.72 31.64 -21.07
CA TYR A 2 -13.54 30.78 -21.23
C TYR A 2 -12.67 30.88 -19.97
N PHE A 3 -12.45 29.78 -19.27
CA PHE A 3 -11.54 29.72 -18.12
C PHE A 3 -10.14 29.32 -18.61
N THR A 4 -9.12 30.05 -18.15
CA THR A 4 -7.74 29.56 -18.21
C THR A 4 -7.60 28.32 -17.31
N LEU A 5 -6.60 27.48 -17.55
CA LEU A 5 -6.36 26.29 -16.73
C LEU A 5 -6.18 26.64 -15.25
N ASP A 6 -5.52 27.75 -14.93
CA ASP A 6 -5.37 28.24 -13.56
C ASP A 6 -6.71 28.60 -12.92
N LYS A 7 -7.61 29.18 -13.70
CA LYS A 7 -8.94 29.55 -13.21
C LYS A 7 -9.83 28.32 -13.01
N ALA A 8 -9.72 27.33 -13.90
CA ALA A 8 -10.36 26.03 -13.72
C ALA A 8 -9.86 25.32 -12.45
N ALA A 9 -8.54 25.28 -12.26
CA ALA A 9 -7.91 24.72 -11.05
C ALA A 9 -8.43 25.37 -9.77
N ARG A 10 -8.55 26.70 -9.76
CA ARG A 10 -9.11 27.42 -8.60
C ARG A 10 -10.56 27.03 -8.33
N TYR A 11 -11.40 26.95 -9.36
CA TYR A 11 -12.82 26.56 -9.20
C TYR A 11 -12.95 25.14 -8.65
N ILE A 12 -12.16 24.20 -9.17
CA ILE A 12 -12.13 22.81 -8.69
C ILE A 12 -11.63 22.75 -7.24
N HIS A 13 -10.60 23.53 -6.89
CA HIS A 13 -10.14 23.64 -5.51
C HIS A 13 -11.23 24.19 -4.56
N ASP A 14 -11.98 25.21 -5.00
CA ASP A 14 -13.07 25.79 -4.22
C ASP A 14 -14.22 24.78 -4.04
N LEU A 15 -14.53 23.95 -5.05
CA LEU A 15 -15.54 22.89 -4.96
C LEU A 15 -15.24 21.88 -3.84
N LYS A 16 -13.96 21.54 -3.62
CA LYS A 16 -13.56 20.59 -2.58
C LYS A 16 -14.12 20.96 -1.20
N ARG A 17 -14.28 22.26 -0.91
CA ARG A 17 -14.80 22.75 0.38
C ARG A 17 -16.28 22.44 0.60
N TYR A 18 -17.01 22.18 -0.47
CA TYR A 18 -18.45 21.89 -0.46
C TYR A 18 -18.77 20.40 -0.59
N ILE A 19 -17.75 19.52 -0.63
CA ILE A 19 -17.95 18.07 -0.47
C ILE A 19 -18.60 17.80 0.89
N TYR A 20 -18.12 18.47 1.93
CA TYR A 20 -18.80 18.50 3.22
C TYR A 20 -19.89 19.57 3.19
N GLU A 21 -21.12 19.14 2.94
CA GLU A 21 -22.29 20.02 2.96
C GLU A 21 -22.53 20.57 4.37
N ASP A 22 -22.32 19.73 5.37
CA ASP A 22 -22.55 20.08 6.76
C ASP A 22 -21.58 19.35 7.71
N ARG A 23 -21.33 19.94 8.89
CA ARG A 23 -20.30 19.47 9.83
C ARG A 23 -20.72 19.68 11.28
N LYS A 24 -20.68 18.60 12.06
CA LYS A 24 -20.89 18.61 13.51
C LYS A 24 -19.56 18.33 14.24
N PRO A 25 -18.98 19.30 14.95
CA PRO A 25 -17.71 19.11 15.64
C PRO A 25 -17.85 18.17 16.84
N ILE A 26 -16.87 17.29 17.02
CA ILE A 26 -16.72 16.44 18.21
C ILE A 26 -15.66 17.13 19.06
N ARG A 27 -16.08 17.94 20.03
CA ARG A 27 -15.15 18.82 20.78
C ARG A 27 -14.41 18.11 21.90
N TRP A 28 -15.04 17.14 22.52
CA TRP A 28 -14.58 16.51 23.75
C TRP A 28 -14.42 15.00 23.57
N PHE A 29 -13.29 14.51 24.04
CA PHE A 29 -12.99 13.09 24.20
C PHE A 29 -12.65 12.83 25.66
N LYS A 30 -12.75 11.58 26.07
CA LYS A 30 -12.03 11.06 27.22
C LYS A 30 -10.69 10.52 26.77
N MET A 31 -9.64 10.77 27.54
CA MET A 31 -8.28 10.37 27.20
C MET A 31 -7.59 9.61 28.33
N LEU A 32 -6.89 8.54 27.96
CA LEU A 32 -5.91 7.85 28.80
C LEU A 32 -4.56 7.79 28.06
N GLY A 33 -3.49 8.23 28.72
CA GLY A 33 -2.13 8.29 28.17
C GLY A 33 -1.32 7.00 28.33
N GLN A 34 -1.97 5.84 28.16
CA GLN A 34 -1.34 4.52 28.18
C GLN A 34 -2.21 3.53 27.42
N ASP A 35 -1.61 2.46 26.92
CA ASP A 35 -2.37 1.36 26.32
C ASP A 35 -3.09 0.52 27.39
N ILE A 36 -4.33 0.12 27.12
CA ILE A 36 -5.11 -0.74 28.02
C ILE A 36 -6.03 -1.69 27.21
N PRO A 37 -6.05 -3.00 27.52
CA PRO A 37 -6.93 -3.94 26.85
C PRO A 37 -8.41 -3.59 27.02
N GLY A 38 -9.21 -3.80 25.98
CA GLY A 38 -10.66 -3.61 26.01
C GLY A 38 -11.13 -2.16 25.84
N ALA A 39 -10.21 -1.19 25.74
CA ALA A 39 -10.57 0.22 25.53
C ALA A 39 -11.25 0.50 24.18
N GLN A 40 -11.33 -0.47 23.28
CA GLN A 40 -12.15 -0.39 22.07
C GLN A 40 -13.64 -0.64 22.33
N GLU A 41 -14.01 -1.36 23.39
CA GLU A 41 -15.38 -1.84 23.60
C GLU A 41 -16.36 -0.71 23.90
N PRO A 42 -17.59 -0.72 23.35
CA PRO A 42 -18.55 0.38 23.54
C PRO A 42 -18.92 0.65 25.00
N ASP A 43 -18.95 -0.39 25.82
CA ASP A 43 -19.37 -0.38 27.23
C ASP A 43 -18.20 -0.30 28.22
N PHE A 44 -16.96 -0.16 27.73
CA PHE A 44 -15.78 0.03 28.56
C PHE A 44 -15.94 1.25 29.50
N ASP A 45 -15.66 1.05 30.79
CA ASP A 45 -15.75 2.10 31.81
C ASP A 45 -14.56 3.08 31.71
N ASP A 46 -14.80 4.21 31.04
CA ASP A 46 -13.88 5.34 30.96
C ASP A 46 -14.19 6.45 31.97
N SER A 47 -15.00 6.19 33.01
CA SER A 47 -15.43 7.20 34.00
C SER A 47 -14.24 7.94 34.64
N SER A 48 -13.14 7.24 34.87
CA SER A 48 -11.90 7.74 35.47
C SER A 48 -10.96 8.47 34.51
N TRP A 49 -11.23 8.48 33.20
CA TRP A 49 -10.36 9.07 32.20
C TRP A 49 -10.47 10.60 32.19
N ASN A 50 -9.38 11.26 31.81
CA ASN A 50 -9.33 12.72 31.77
C ASN A 50 -10.18 13.26 30.61
N ALA A 51 -10.87 14.38 30.83
CA ALA A 51 -11.47 15.11 29.72
C ALA A 51 -10.36 15.71 28.83
N PHE A 52 -10.52 15.58 27.52
CA PHE A 52 -9.59 16.05 26.51
C PHE A 52 -10.33 16.88 25.46
N GLU A 53 -9.88 18.12 25.24
CA GLU A 53 -10.42 19.01 24.22
C GLU A 53 -9.65 18.86 22.91
N VAL A 54 -10.36 18.68 21.80
CA VAL A 54 -9.76 18.73 20.46
C VAL A 54 -9.08 20.07 20.24
N GLY A 55 -7.86 20.05 19.75
CA GLY A 55 -6.93 21.19 19.68
C GLY A 55 -5.83 21.13 20.75
N SER A 56 -5.95 20.26 21.74
CA SER A 56 -4.95 20.08 22.81
C SER A 56 -3.76 19.21 22.37
N LEU A 57 -2.65 19.36 23.11
CA LEU A 57 -1.44 18.55 22.96
C LEU A 57 -1.56 17.20 23.68
N TRP A 58 -1.02 16.14 23.09
CA TRP A 58 -0.94 14.79 23.66
C TRP A 58 0.34 14.08 23.20
N GLY A 59 0.68 12.98 23.88
CA GLY A 59 1.81 12.11 23.51
C GLY A 59 3.19 12.72 23.78
N GLY A 60 4.19 12.07 23.17
CA GLY A 60 5.63 12.33 23.26
C GLY A 60 6.39 11.37 22.34
N ARG A 61 7.64 11.00 22.68
CA ARG A 61 8.37 9.96 21.94
C ARG A 61 7.91 8.58 22.37
N ASP A 62 7.47 7.76 21.42
CA ASP A 62 7.09 6.36 21.61
C ASP A 62 5.93 6.17 22.63
N GLU A 63 4.93 7.06 22.60
CA GLU A 63 3.79 7.01 23.51
C GLU A 63 2.50 6.55 22.79
N THR A 64 1.67 5.81 23.52
CA THR A 64 0.33 5.41 23.08
C THR A 64 -0.72 6.05 23.98
N ALA A 65 -1.80 6.55 23.38
CA ALA A 65 -2.95 7.08 24.08
C ALA A 65 -4.26 6.58 23.47
N TRP A 66 -5.28 6.46 24.32
CA TRP A 66 -6.63 6.18 23.89
C TRP A 66 -7.50 7.43 23.97
N PHE A 67 -8.35 7.64 22.96
CA PHE A 67 -9.39 8.66 22.95
C PHE A 67 -10.76 8.02 22.74
N ARG A 68 -11.72 8.30 23.63
CA ARG A 68 -13.09 7.77 23.54
C ARG A 68 -14.11 8.89 23.49
N ALA A 69 -15.12 8.75 22.66
CA ALA A 69 -16.26 9.65 22.61
C ALA A 69 -17.52 8.92 22.15
N THR A 70 -18.68 9.46 22.50
CA THR A 70 -19.94 9.09 21.86
C THR A 70 -20.39 10.21 20.92
N VAL A 71 -20.80 9.84 19.71
CA VAL A 71 -21.29 10.76 18.69
C VAL A 71 -22.76 10.46 18.38
N GLU A 72 -23.62 11.44 18.64
CA GLU A 72 -25.03 11.40 18.25
C GLU A 72 -25.20 11.80 16.78
N ILE A 73 -25.88 10.95 16.02
CA ILE A 73 -26.21 11.17 14.61
C ILE A 73 -27.53 11.94 14.53
N PRO A 74 -27.54 13.14 13.90
CA PRO A 74 -28.79 13.91 13.72
C PRO A 74 -29.85 13.13 12.95
N GLU A 75 -31.13 13.27 13.31
CA GLU A 75 -32.24 12.56 12.65
C GLU A 75 -32.29 12.85 11.15
N ASP A 76 -32.12 14.13 10.77
CA ASP A 76 -32.12 14.59 9.37
C ASP A 76 -30.93 14.08 8.55
N TRP A 77 -29.94 13.43 9.19
CA TRP A 77 -28.73 12.90 8.56
C TRP A 77 -28.78 11.38 8.34
N LYS A 78 -29.78 10.67 8.90
CA LYS A 78 -29.81 9.20 8.88
C LYS A 78 -29.89 8.56 7.50
N ASN A 79 -30.37 9.30 6.50
CA ASN A 79 -30.50 8.85 5.11
C ASN A 79 -29.39 9.40 4.19
N ARG A 80 -28.32 9.99 4.76
CA ARG A 80 -27.24 10.64 4.01
C ARG A 80 -25.93 9.86 4.13
N LYS A 81 -24.99 10.12 3.21
CA LYS A 81 -23.62 9.60 3.30
C LYS A 81 -22.85 10.36 4.38
N LEU A 82 -22.48 9.68 5.46
CA LEU A 82 -21.79 10.27 6.60
C LEU A 82 -20.37 9.73 6.73
N ALA A 83 -19.46 10.58 7.23
CA ALA A 83 -18.10 10.19 7.58
C ALA A 83 -17.62 10.87 8.86
N LEU A 84 -16.61 10.29 9.49
CA LEU A 84 -15.80 10.94 10.52
C LEU A 84 -14.59 11.58 9.85
N HIS A 85 -14.35 12.86 10.11
CA HIS A 85 -13.13 13.56 9.71
C HIS A 85 -12.25 13.79 10.95
N LEU A 86 -11.16 13.03 11.05
CA LEU A 86 -10.30 12.92 12.23
C LEU A 86 -8.84 13.23 11.84
N ILE A 87 -8.18 14.10 12.60
CA ILE A 87 -6.75 14.42 12.46
C ILE A 87 -6.13 14.37 13.85
N VAL A 88 -5.65 13.19 14.25
CA VAL A 88 -5.20 12.92 15.63
C VAL A 88 -3.82 13.53 15.93
N GLY A 89 -3.00 13.74 14.89
CA GLY A 89 -1.75 14.48 14.97
C GLY A 89 -1.31 14.92 13.58
N ALA A 90 -0.67 16.08 13.49
CA ALA A 90 -0.13 16.62 12.23
C ALA A 90 1.39 16.76 12.37
N GLY A 91 2.15 16.16 11.46
CA GLY A 91 3.61 16.28 11.35
C GLY A 91 4.03 16.72 9.93
N GLN A 92 5.27 16.42 9.56
CA GLN A 92 5.77 16.54 8.18
C GLN A 92 5.84 15.14 7.56
N GLU A 93 5.52 15.04 6.26
CA GLU A 93 5.36 13.80 5.47
C GLU A 93 6.37 12.68 5.78
N GLY A 94 5.86 11.45 5.88
CA GLY A 94 6.64 10.20 5.82
C GLY A 94 7.32 9.73 7.13
N GLY A 95 7.16 8.45 7.44
CA GLY A 95 7.78 7.77 8.58
C GLY A 95 7.13 8.07 9.94
N LEU A 96 7.77 7.69 11.05
CA LEU A 96 7.26 7.86 12.44
C LEU A 96 7.34 9.31 12.94
N ARG A 97 7.41 10.27 12.02
CA ARG A 97 7.42 11.71 12.31
C ARG A 97 6.03 12.23 12.62
N GLU A 98 5.00 11.50 12.17
CA GLU A 98 3.60 11.79 12.45
C GLU A 98 3.00 10.86 13.51
N SER A 99 1.80 11.20 13.98
CA SER A 99 1.00 10.25 14.74
C SER A 99 0.29 9.29 13.80
N GLU A 100 0.20 8.03 14.21
CA GLU A 100 -0.62 7.02 13.55
C GLU A 100 -1.69 6.55 14.54
N ALA A 101 -2.91 6.29 14.09
CA ALA A 101 -3.93 5.78 15.00
C ALA A 101 -4.79 4.69 14.36
N LEU A 102 -5.47 3.92 15.18
CA LEU A 102 -6.46 2.93 14.77
C LEU A 102 -7.83 3.34 15.32
N LEU A 103 -8.80 3.52 14.43
CA LEU A 103 -10.17 3.85 14.79
C LEU A 103 -10.99 2.58 14.97
N TYR A 104 -11.74 2.57 16.08
CA TYR A 104 -12.79 1.62 16.37
C TYR A 104 -14.13 2.35 16.40
N VAL A 105 -15.17 1.73 15.83
CA VAL A 105 -16.55 2.21 15.89
C VAL A 105 -17.42 1.08 16.41
N ASN A 106 -18.09 1.33 17.53
CA ASN A 106 -18.90 0.33 18.25
C ASN A 106 -18.13 -0.98 18.52
N GLY A 107 -16.86 -0.88 18.94
CA GLY A 107 -15.98 -2.05 19.21
C GLY A 107 -15.29 -2.61 17.96
N GLU A 108 -15.80 -2.35 16.76
CA GLU A 108 -15.24 -2.90 15.53
C GLU A 108 -14.04 -2.09 15.05
N ILE A 109 -12.92 -2.77 14.72
CA ILE A 109 -11.77 -2.16 14.02
C ILE A 109 -12.19 -1.68 12.63
N VAL A 110 -12.02 -0.39 12.34
CA VAL A 110 -12.50 0.22 11.08
C VAL A 110 -11.35 0.62 10.15
N GLN A 111 -10.52 1.57 10.56
CA GLN A 111 -9.57 2.22 9.65
C GLN A 111 -8.39 2.80 10.43
N GLY A 112 -7.19 2.73 9.84
CA GLY A 112 -6.04 3.50 10.29
C GLY A 112 -6.22 5.00 10.00
N LEU A 113 -5.71 5.85 10.89
CA LEU A 113 -5.70 7.31 10.73
C LEU A 113 -4.26 7.80 10.65
N ASP A 114 -3.95 8.55 9.60
CA ASP A 114 -2.64 9.16 9.31
C ASP A 114 -2.83 10.43 8.45
N GLU A 115 -1.76 10.99 7.90
CA GLU A 115 -1.86 12.17 7.01
C GLU A 115 -2.72 11.94 5.75
N ASN A 116 -2.74 10.71 5.25
CA ASN A 116 -3.39 10.31 4.01
C ASN A 116 -4.82 9.79 4.26
N HIS A 117 -5.11 9.31 5.48
CA HIS A 117 -6.38 8.71 5.88
C HIS A 117 -7.05 9.50 7.00
N ARG A 118 -7.74 10.59 6.63
CA ARG A 118 -8.40 11.50 7.59
C ARG A 118 -9.92 11.41 7.59
N GLU A 119 -10.50 10.74 6.60
CA GLU A 119 -11.93 10.55 6.44
C GLU A 119 -12.26 9.05 6.55
N VAL A 120 -13.26 8.72 7.38
CA VAL A 120 -13.75 7.34 7.56
C VAL A 120 -15.26 7.32 7.32
N CYS A 121 -15.72 6.64 6.27
CA CYS A 121 -17.16 6.55 5.98
C CYS A 121 -17.87 5.64 6.97
N LEU A 122 -19.08 6.03 7.37
CA LEU A 122 -19.88 5.23 8.30
C LEU A 122 -20.74 4.20 7.56
N LYS A 123 -20.85 3.00 8.14
CA LYS A 123 -21.77 1.96 7.65
C LYS A 123 -23.22 2.40 7.84
N LYS A 124 -24.11 1.99 6.93
CA LYS A 124 -25.55 2.31 6.98
C LYS A 124 -26.20 1.91 8.31
N ASP A 125 -25.84 0.74 8.83
CA ASP A 125 -26.42 0.23 10.08
C ASP A 125 -26.03 1.10 11.28
N TRP A 126 -24.78 1.59 11.33
CA TRP A 126 -24.34 2.54 12.35
C TRP A 126 -25.10 3.86 12.25
N ILE A 127 -25.29 4.37 11.03
CA ILE A 127 -26.05 5.60 10.79
C ILE A 127 -27.50 5.43 11.30
N SER A 128 -28.13 4.29 10.98
CA SER A 128 -29.51 4.00 11.35
C SER A 128 -29.74 3.88 12.86
N SER A 129 -28.72 3.45 13.61
CA SER A 129 -28.78 3.32 15.07
C SER A 129 -28.93 4.66 15.80
N GLY A 130 -28.59 5.78 15.14
CA GLY A 130 -28.69 7.13 15.70
C GLY A 130 -27.54 7.54 16.63
N ARG A 131 -26.68 6.60 17.06
CA ARG A 131 -25.57 6.87 17.98
C ARG A 131 -24.41 5.92 17.73
N ILE A 132 -23.18 6.43 17.75
CA ILE A 132 -21.98 5.60 17.66
C ILE A 132 -21.02 5.88 18.81
N ALA A 133 -20.40 4.83 19.35
CA ALA A 133 -19.25 4.93 20.23
C ALA A 133 -17.98 4.86 19.38
N ILE A 134 -17.06 5.80 19.56
CA ILE A 134 -15.76 5.81 18.88
C ILE A 134 -14.65 5.67 19.91
N ALA A 135 -13.67 4.83 19.58
CA ALA A 135 -12.42 4.69 20.33
C ALA A 135 -11.24 4.79 19.36
N ILE A 136 -10.20 5.52 19.74
CA ILE A 136 -9.03 5.77 18.90
C ILE A 136 -7.79 5.36 19.70
N LYS A 137 -7.10 4.31 19.25
CA LYS A 137 -5.77 3.95 19.77
C LYS A 137 -4.73 4.72 18.96
N ALA A 138 -4.13 5.74 19.54
CA ALA A 138 -3.21 6.64 18.86
C ALA A 138 -1.78 6.45 19.36
N PHE A 139 -0.84 6.38 18.42
CA PHE A 139 0.59 6.34 18.63
C PHE A 139 1.20 7.68 18.22
N SER A 140 2.00 8.29 19.09
CA SER A 140 2.53 9.64 18.87
C SER A 140 3.73 9.70 17.92
N GLY A 141 4.34 8.57 17.55
CA GLY A 141 5.54 8.53 16.72
C GLY A 141 6.83 8.48 17.54
N LEU A 142 7.99 8.39 16.88
CA LEU A 142 9.30 8.26 17.54
C LEU A 142 10.05 9.59 17.73
N GLN A 143 9.41 10.71 17.42
CA GLN A 143 9.98 12.04 17.63
C GLN A 143 9.60 12.58 19.03
N PRO A 144 10.45 13.41 19.65
CA PRO A 144 10.20 13.93 21.00
C PRO A 144 9.04 14.92 21.08
N GLU A 145 8.61 15.52 19.96
CA GLU A 145 7.55 16.52 19.97
C GLU A 145 6.19 15.89 20.25
N ARG A 146 5.41 16.57 21.09
CA ARG A 146 4.01 16.25 21.33
C ARG A 146 3.16 16.50 20.08
N ARG A 147 2.02 15.85 19.98
CA ARG A 147 1.09 15.94 18.85
C ARG A 147 -0.15 16.76 19.23
N VAL A 148 -0.78 17.37 18.23
CA VAL A 148 -2.04 18.11 18.40
C VAL A 148 -3.16 17.31 17.75
N PHE A 149 -4.18 16.93 18.53
CA PHE A 149 -5.42 16.39 17.94
C PHE A 149 -6.17 17.54 17.27
N ARG A 150 -5.90 17.77 15.98
CA ARG A 150 -6.21 18.99 15.25
C ARG A 150 -7.68 19.11 14.88
N ALA A 151 -8.36 18.01 14.56
CA ALA A 151 -9.74 18.07 14.11
C ALA A 151 -10.48 16.77 14.40
N ALA A 152 -11.73 16.87 14.86
CA ALA A 152 -12.67 15.78 14.91
C ALA A 152 -14.08 16.28 14.61
N SER A 153 -14.76 15.66 13.65
CA SER A 153 -16.14 16.01 13.32
C SER A 153 -16.85 14.89 12.58
N LEU A 154 -18.16 14.78 12.80
CA LEU A 154 -19.07 14.08 11.90
C LEU A 154 -19.39 15.01 10.73
N VAL A 155 -19.23 14.53 9.50
CA VAL A 155 -19.47 15.29 8.26
C VAL A 155 -20.55 14.60 7.41
N CYS A 156 -21.35 15.42 6.75
CA CYS A 156 -22.30 14.98 5.73
C CYS A 156 -21.68 15.20 4.35
N ILE A 157 -21.51 14.12 3.59
CA ILE A 157 -20.90 14.15 2.25
C ILE A 157 -21.99 14.38 1.21
N ASN A 158 -21.79 15.40 0.37
CA ASN A 158 -22.57 15.59 -0.85
C ASN A 158 -21.95 14.76 -1.98
N GLU A 159 -22.64 13.69 -2.37
CA GLU A 159 -22.16 12.71 -3.35
C GLU A 159 -22.00 13.31 -4.76
N ASP A 160 -22.89 14.21 -5.16
CA ASP A 160 -22.82 14.86 -6.48
C ASP A 160 -21.62 15.81 -6.57
N VAL A 161 -21.35 16.56 -5.49
CA VAL A 161 -20.18 17.45 -5.41
C VAL A 161 -18.88 16.66 -5.37
N GLU A 162 -18.85 15.56 -4.64
CA GLU A 162 -17.71 14.64 -4.58
C GLU A 162 -17.42 14.03 -5.96
N ASP A 163 -18.41 13.44 -6.61
CA ASP A 163 -18.24 12.80 -7.93
C ASP A 163 -17.75 13.81 -8.97
N PHE A 164 -18.36 15.00 -8.99
CA PHE A 164 -17.96 16.06 -9.91
C PHE A 164 -16.55 16.59 -9.63
N PHE A 165 -16.19 16.76 -8.36
CA PHE A 165 -14.86 17.20 -7.96
C PHE A 165 -13.79 16.25 -8.52
N PHE A 166 -13.90 14.95 -8.27
CA PHE A 166 -12.93 13.98 -8.76
C PHE A 166 -12.91 13.90 -10.29
N ARG A 167 -14.06 13.99 -10.96
CA ARG A 167 -14.14 13.98 -12.43
C ARG A 167 -13.45 15.20 -13.04
N ALA A 168 -13.78 16.40 -12.56
CA ALA A 168 -13.23 17.65 -13.05
C ALA A 168 -11.73 17.76 -12.76
N ASP A 169 -11.28 17.33 -11.57
CA ASP A 169 -9.87 17.32 -11.19
C ASP A 169 -9.06 16.33 -12.04
N THR A 170 -9.58 15.12 -12.28
CA THR A 170 -8.91 14.12 -13.13
C THR A 170 -8.75 14.62 -14.58
N VAL A 171 -9.79 15.25 -15.15
CA VAL A 171 -9.71 15.88 -16.48
C VAL A 171 -8.67 17.00 -16.49
N LEU A 172 -8.64 17.85 -15.46
CA LEU A 172 -7.65 18.92 -15.35
C LEU A 172 -6.22 18.37 -15.26
N GLN A 173 -6.00 17.33 -14.47
CA GLN A 173 -4.70 16.66 -14.36
C GLN A 173 -4.25 16.10 -15.71
N ALA A 174 -5.15 15.46 -16.46
CA ALA A 174 -4.86 14.94 -17.79
C ALA A 174 -4.51 16.06 -18.80
N VAL A 175 -5.29 17.14 -18.83
CA VAL A 175 -5.03 18.29 -19.71
C VAL A 175 -3.65 18.92 -19.44
N LYS A 176 -3.17 18.89 -18.19
CA LYS A 176 -1.85 19.42 -17.81
C LYS A 176 -0.69 18.57 -18.32
N ILE A 177 -0.88 17.25 -18.49
CA ILE A 177 0.18 16.35 -18.99
C ILE A 177 0.21 16.24 -20.51
N MET A 178 -0.90 16.54 -21.18
CA MET A 178 -0.97 16.51 -22.63
C MET A 178 -0.13 17.62 -23.27
N LYS A 179 0.45 17.32 -24.43
CA LYS A 179 1.24 18.27 -25.22
C LYS A 179 0.43 19.53 -25.55
N GLU A 180 1.04 20.68 -25.31
CA GLU A 180 0.45 21.98 -25.65
C GLU A 180 0.12 22.09 -27.15
N GLY A 181 -1.08 22.57 -27.46
CA GLY A 181 -1.61 22.68 -28.81
C GLY A 181 -2.07 21.37 -29.45
N SER A 182 -2.01 20.23 -28.74
CA SER A 182 -2.62 18.99 -29.23
C SER A 182 -4.14 19.09 -29.25
N TYR A 183 -4.77 18.46 -30.26
CA TYR A 183 -6.22 18.51 -30.43
C TYR A 183 -6.98 17.97 -29.22
N ASP A 184 -6.52 16.84 -28.66
CA ASP A 184 -7.12 16.22 -27.47
C ASP A 184 -7.05 17.14 -26.25
N ARG A 185 -5.92 17.81 -26.01
CA ARG A 185 -5.78 18.79 -24.92
C ARG A 185 -6.78 19.94 -25.06
N GLU A 186 -6.85 20.55 -26.23
CA GLU A 186 -7.75 21.68 -26.49
C GLU A 186 -9.21 21.25 -26.35
N ARG A 187 -9.55 20.04 -26.82
CA ARG A 187 -10.90 19.52 -26.74
C ARG A 187 -11.30 19.22 -25.29
N LEU A 188 -10.49 18.49 -24.53
CA LEU A 188 -10.76 18.22 -23.11
C LEU A 188 -10.82 19.50 -22.28
N THR A 189 -9.96 20.47 -22.56
CA THR A 189 -10.00 21.81 -21.95
C THR A 189 -11.35 22.48 -22.22
N ALA A 190 -11.87 22.39 -23.45
CA ALA A 190 -13.16 22.96 -23.82
C ALA A 190 -14.33 22.25 -23.11
N LEU A 191 -14.30 20.91 -23.00
CA LEU A 191 -15.34 20.15 -22.28
C LEU A 191 -15.37 20.51 -20.79
N LEU A 192 -14.20 20.52 -20.14
CA LEU A 192 -14.08 20.94 -18.74
C LEU A 192 -14.61 22.37 -18.54
N ASN A 193 -14.24 23.29 -19.44
CA ASN A 193 -14.74 24.65 -19.45
C ASN A 193 -16.27 24.72 -19.53
N GLN A 194 -16.88 23.95 -20.41
CA GLN A 194 -18.34 23.93 -20.56
C GLN A 194 -19.02 23.46 -19.27
N ALA A 195 -18.52 22.39 -18.65
CA ALA A 195 -19.01 21.90 -17.37
C ALA A 195 -18.86 22.94 -16.25
N LEU A 196 -17.69 23.55 -16.10
CA LEU A 196 -17.44 24.58 -15.07
C LEU A 196 -18.32 25.83 -15.25
N ASN A 197 -18.74 26.16 -16.47
CA ASN A 197 -19.65 27.28 -16.72
C ASN A 197 -21.10 27.01 -16.28
N VAL A 198 -21.48 25.76 -16.05
CA VAL A 198 -22.82 25.40 -15.55
C VAL A 198 -22.96 25.71 -14.06
N LEU A 199 -21.83 25.74 -13.33
CA LEU A 199 -21.79 25.92 -11.88
C LEU A 199 -22.34 27.28 -11.43
N ASP A 200 -23.22 27.25 -10.44
CA ASP A 200 -23.81 28.45 -9.83
C ASP A 200 -23.13 28.80 -8.49
N PHE A 201 -22.04 29.55 -8.57
CA PHE A 201 -21.33 30.05 -7.39
C PHE A 201 -21.94 31.32 -6.76
N ARG A 202 -23.14 31.77 -7.16
CA ARG A 202 -23.74 32.99 -6.57
C ARG A 202 -24.11 32.80 -5.10
N LYS A 203 -24.53 31.59 -4.74
CA LYS A 203 -24.81 31.17 -3.36
C LYS A 203 -24.31 29.73 -3.14
N PRO A 204 -23.00 29.53 -2.92
CA PRO A 204 -22.44 28.20 -2.71
C PRO A 204 -23.07 27.49 -1.51
N GLY A 205 -23.24 26.17 -1.62
CA GLY A 205 -23.94 25.35 -0.61
C GLY A 205 -25.48 25.46 -0.63
N SER A 206 -26.07 26.24 -1.54
CA SER A 206 -27.53 26.25 -1.73
C SER A 206 -28.02 25.09 -2.60
N SER A 207 -29.32 24.81 -2.58
CA SER A 207 -29.92 23.82 -3.49
C SER A 207 -29.66 24.15 -4.96
N GLN A 208 -29.71 25.43 -5.35
CA GLN A 208 -29.40 25.85 -6.71
C GLN A 208 -27.94 25.56 -7.10
N PHE A 209 -27.01 25.70 -6.15
CA PHE A 209 -25.62 25.32 -6.35
C PHE A 209 -25.49 23.80 -6.52
N HIS A 210 -26.10 22.98 -5.65
CA HIS A 210 -26.06 21.52 -5.78
C HIS A 210 -26.67 21.03 -7.10
N ASP A 211 -27.84 21.56 -7.49
CA ASP A 211 -28.49 21.27 -8.77
C ASP A 211 -27.61 21.65 -9.97
N SER A 212 -26.81 22.72 -9.84
CA SER A 212 -25.86 23.13 -10.88
C SER A 212 -24.66 22.17 -10.98
N VAL A 213 -24.20 21.64 -9.86
CA VAL A 213 -23.09 20.68 -9.80
C VAL A 213 -23.49 19.34 -10.42
N ALA A 214 -24.66 18.81 -10.05
CA ALA A 214 -25.20 17.59 -10.65
C ALA A 214 -25.31 17.70 -12.18
N ARG A 215 -25.89 18.81 -12.69
CA ARG A 215 -25.98 19.08 -14.14
C ARG A 215 -24.61 19.23 -14.80
N ALA A 216 -23.65 19.90 -14.16
CA ALA A 216 -22.30 20.05 -14.68
C ALA A 216 -21.59 18.69 -14.80
N ASN A 217 -21.83 17.82 -13.82
CA ASN A 217 -21.27 16.48 -13.76
C ASN A 217 -21.82 15.58 -14.87
N ASP A 218 -23.15 15.52 -15.02
CA ASP A 218 -23.81 14.78 -16.09
C ASP A 218 -23.36 15.27 -17.47
N LEU A 219 -23.27 16.59 -17.65
CA LEU A 219 -22.77 17.18 -18.89
C LEU A 219 -21.35 16.70 -19.20
N LEU A 220 -20.43 16.81 -18.24
CA LEU A 220 -19.04 16.41 -18.43
C LEU A 220 -18.95 14.90 -18.73
N ARG A 221 -19.67 14.06 -17.98
CA ARG A 221 -19.72 12.61 -18.21
C ARG A 221 -20.13 12.25 -19.62
N GLU A 222 -21.28 12.76 -20.08
CA GLU A 222 -21.80 12.43 -21.40
C GLU A 222 -20.88 12.96 -22.52
N GLN A 223 -20.27 14.13 -22.33
CA GLN A 223 -19.32 14.69 -23.28
C GLN A 223 -18.03 13.87 -23.38
N LEU A 224 -17.47 13.41 -22.25
CA LEU A 224 -16.29 12.54 -22.24
C LEU A 224 -16.59 11.21 -22.94
N LYS A 225 -17.73 10.60 -22.64
CA LYS A 225 -18.18 9.34 -23.27
C LYS A 225 -18.40 9.46 -24.78
N ALA A 226 -18.93 10.60 -25.22
CA ALA A 226 -19.17 10.87 -26.65
C ALA A 226 -17.89 11.22 -27.40
N TYR A 227 -16.85 11.71 -26.71
CA TYR A 227 -15.60 12.11 -27.35
C TYR A 227 -14.81 10.90 -27.86
N ARG A 228 -14.11 11.09 -28.97
CA ARG A 228 -13.20 10.11 -29.57
C ARG A 228 -11.84 10.78 -29.70
N PRO A 229 -10.81 10.30 -28.96
CA PRO A 229 -9.49 10.90 -28.98
C PRO A 229 -8.79 10.67 -30.32
N CYS A 230 -7.74 11.45 -30.61
CA CYS A 230 -6.94 11.28 -31.82
C CYS A 230 -6.15 9.97 -31.82
N GLU A 231 -5.71 9.53 -30.65
CA GLU A 231 -5.00 8.28 -30.42
C GLU A 231 -5.84 7.34 -29.56
N GLU A 232 -5.66 6.02 -29.72
CA GLU A 232 -6.29 5.04 -28.83
C GLU A 232 -5.79 5.23 -27.38
N ASN A 233 -6.62 4.89 -26.40
CA ASN A 233 -6.27 4.88 -24.98
C ASN A 233 -5.30 3.73 -24.64
N LYS A 234 -4.13 3.72 -25.28
CA LYS A 234 -3.04 2.77 -25.04
C LYS A 234 -1.88 3.46 -24.31
N PRO A 235 -1.11 2.72 -23.51
CA PRO A 235 -1.25 1.30 -23.16
C PRO A 235 -2.44 1.07 -22.23
N VAL A 236 -2.76 -0.21 -21.98
CA VAL A 236 -3.64 -0.59 -20.87
C VAL A 236 -2.79 -0.79 -19.61
N ILE A 237 -3.13 -0.11 -18.53
CA ILE A 237 -2.43 -0.20 -17.25
C ILE A 237 -3.30 -0.97 -16.26
N THR A 238 -2.80 -2.12 -15.80
CA THR A 238 -3.38 -2.83 -14.65
C THR A 238 -2.94 -2.09 -13.38
N ALA A 239 -3.89 -1.46 -12.70
CA ALA A 239 -3.67 -0.79 -11.44
C ALA A 239 -4.00 -1.74 -10.28
N VAL A 240 -3.04 -1.97 -9.40
CA VAL A 240 -3.19 -2.80 -8.21
C VAL A 240 -2.84 -1.97 -6.98
N GLY A 241 -3.73 -1.97 -5.98
CA GLY A 241 -3.45 -1.34 -4.70
C GLY A 241 -2.34 -2.10 -4.00
N HIS A 242 -1.37 -1.39 -3.43
CA HIS A 242 -0.24 -2.00 -2.74
C HIS A 242 0.12 -1.16 -1.52
N SER A 243 0.65 -1.83 -0.50
CA SER A 243 1.29 -1.17 0.62
C SER A 243 2.50 -1.98 1.03
N HIS A 244 3.67 -1.49 0.63
CA HIS A 244 4.92 -2.00 1.13
C HIS A 244 5.03 -1.65 2.62
N ILE A 245 5.34 -2.62 3.46
CA ILE A 245 5.53 -2.40 4.90
C ILE A 245 6.86 -3.03 5.27
N ASP A 246 7.84 -2.20 5.59
CA ASP A 246 9.10 -2.71 6.10
C ASP A 246 8.90 -3.44 7.42
N VAL A 247 9.34 -4.69 7.46
CA VAL A 247 9.19 -5.54 8.64
C VAL A 247 9.89 -4.87 9.83
N ALA A 248 11.04 -4.26 9.59
CA ALA A 248 11.65 -3.24 10.44
C ALA A 248 12.60 -2.37 9.59
N TRP A 249 12.58 -1.06 9.83
CA TRP A 249 13.49 -0.11 9.18
C TRP A 249 13.77 1.08 10.11
N LEU A 250 12.94 2.12 10.04
CA LEU A 250 12.98 3.26 10.96
C LEU A 250 12.20 3.03 12.26
N TRP A 251 11.61 1.84 12.39
CA TRP A 251 10.88 1.32 13.55
C TRP A 251 11.28 -0.13 13.84
N GLN A 252 11.12 -0.52 15.10
CA GLN A 252 11.17 -1.92 15.56
C GLN A 252 9.97 -2.76 15.10
N LEU A 253 10.12 -4.09 15.18
CA LEU A 253 9.09 -5.09 14.90
C LEU A 253 7.77 -4.82 15.64
N LYS A 254 7.84 -4.38 16.91
CA LYS A 254 6.66 -4.05 17.73
C LYS A 254 5.74 -3.02 17.06
N HIS A 255 6.32 -2.04 16.36
CA HIS A 255 5.52 -1.01 15.67
C HIS A 255 4.95 -1.53 14.36
N THR A 256 5.68 -2.39 13.65
CA THR A 256 5.19 -3.00 12.40
C THR A 256 3.89 -3.77 12.63
N ARG A 257 3.78 -4.48 13.75
CA ARG A 257 2.54 -5.19 14.14
C ARG A 257 1.33 -4.24 14.16
N GLU A 258 1.50 -3.06 14.72
CA GLU A 258 0.48 -1.99 14.73
C GLU A 258 0.30 -1.32 13.36
N LYS A 259 1.36 -1.19 12.56
CA LYS A 259 1.26 -0.67 11.18
C LYS A 259 0.44 -1.60 10.29
N CYS A 260 0.55 -2.90 10.49
CA CYS A 260 -0.25 -3.89 9.78
C CYS A 260 -1.73 -3.73 10.09
N SER A 261 -2.10 -3.59 11.37
CA SER A 261 -3.51 -3.44 11.76
C SER A 261 -4.14 -2.19 11.17
N ARG A 262 -3.43 -1.06 11.21
CA ARG A 262 -3.86 0.22 10.62
C ARG A 262 -4.01 0.14 9.10
N THR A 263 -3.00 -0.37 8.41
CA THR A 263 -3.02 -0.48 6.94
C THR A 263 -4.09 -1.45 6.49
N PHE A 264 -4.15 -2.65 7.07
CA PHE A 264 -5.05 -3.70 6.60
C PHE A 264 -6.51 -3.41 6.96
N SER A 265 -6.78 -2.75 8.10
CA SER A 265 -8.13 -2.25 8.39
C SER A 265 -8.58 -1.20 7.37
N THR A 266 -7.72 -0.24 7.02
CA THR A 266 -8.00 0.73 5.96
C THR A 266 -8.32 0.08 4.62
N VAL A 267 -7.50 -0.87 4.19
CA VAL A 267 -7.74 -1.61 2.95
C VAL A 267 -9.08 -2.35 2.99
N ASN A 268 -9.38 -3.06 4.08
CA ASN A 268 -10.65 -3.76 4.24
C ASN A 268 -11.83 -2.77 4.21
N HIS A 269 -11.71 -1.61 4.85
CA HIS A 269 -12.75 -0.58 4.85
C HIS A 269 -13.00 -0.05 3.43
N LEU A 270 -11.95 0.29 2.69
CA LEU A 270 -12.05 0.73 1.29
C LEU A 270 -12.70 -0.31 0.40
N MET A 271 -12.43 -1.61 0.60
CA MET A 271 -13.09 -2.70 -0.15
C MET A 271 -14.61 -2.81 0.09
N THR A 272 -15.11 -2.25 1.20
CA THR A 272 -16.57 -2.14 1.43
C THR A 272 -17.21 -1.01 0.63
N GLN A 273 -16.40 -0.01 0.25
CA GLN A 273 -16.84 1.18 -0.48
C GLN A 273 -16.64 1.04 -1.99
N TYR A 274 -15.61 0.31 -2.41
CA TYR A 274 -15.20 0.15 -3.81
C TYR A 274 -15.14 -1.34 -4.18
N PRO A 275 -16.21 -1.93 -4.74
CA PRO A 275 -16.23 -3.35 -5.11
C PRO A 275 -15.19 -3.78 -6.15
N GLU A 276 -14.76 -2.86 -7.01
CA GLU A 276 -13.75 -3.06 -8.06
C GLU A 276 -12.30 -2.94 -7.58
N TYR A 277 -12.08 -2.47 -6.34
CA TYR A 277 -10.75 -2.27 -5.78
C TYR A 277 -10.08 -3.61 -5.47
N ILE A 278 -8.86 -3.77 -5.99
CA ILE A 278 -7.98 -4.91 -5.73
C ILE A 278 -6.75 -4.43 -4.96
N PHE A 279 -6.40 -5.16 -3.90
CA PHE A 279 -5.20 -4.93 -3.10
C PHE A 279 -4.28 -6.14 -3.15
N LEU A 280 -2.98 -5.90 -3.20
CA LEU A 280 -1.91 -6.90 -3.20
C LEU A 280 -1.06 -6.74 -1.95
N GLN A 281 -0.75 -7.87 -1.30
CA GLN A 281 0.23 -7.93 -0.22
C GLN A 281 1.13 -9.17 -0.33
N SER A 282 2.43 -8.94 -0.26
CA SER A 282 3.53 -9.85 -0.59
C SER A 282 4.04 -10.70 0.57
N THR A 283 3.86 -10.25 1.82
CA THR A 283 4.67 -10.72 2.96
C THR A 283 3.89 -11.56 3.99
N PRO A 284 4.06 -12.89 4.02
CA PRO A 284 3.52 -13.82 5.03
C PRO A 284 3.71 -13.41 6.48
N GLN A 285 4.90 -12.92 6.86
CA GLN A 285 5.20 -12.49 8.23
C GLN A 285 4.20 -11.43 8.76
N LEU A 286 3.70 -10.54 7.90
CA LEU A 286 2.73 -9.51 8.27
C LEU A 286 1.35 -10.12 8.57
N TYR A 287 0.93 -11.12 7.80
CA TYR A 287 -0.30 -11.85 8.07
C TYR A 287 -0.20 -12.63 9.38
N GLU A 288 0.95 -13.23 9.68
CA GLU A 288 1.16 -13.94 10.94
C GLU A 288 1.04 -12.99 12.15
N TYR A 289 1.57 -11.78 12.06
CA TYR A 289 1.38 -10.75 13.10
C TYR A 289 -0.09 -10.38 13.28
N VAL A 290 -0.82 -10.16 12.19
CA VAL A 290 -2.24 -9.79 12.26
C VAL A 290 -3.10 -10.95 12.77
N LYS A 291 -2.79 -12.19 12.38
CA LYS A 291 -3.45 -13.38 12.92
C LYS A 291 -3.28 -13.49 14.45
N GLN A 292 -2.11 -13.15 14.96
CA GLN A 292 -1.80 -13.20 16.40
C GLN A 292 -2.45 -12.05 17.18
N ASP A 293 -2.35 -10.82 16.67
CA ASP A 293 -2.73 -9.63 17.44
C ASP A 293 -4.17 -9.17 17.19
N TYR A 294 -4.70 -9.44 15.99
CA TYR A 294 -5.98 -8.91 15.49
C TYR A 294 -6.77 -9.98 14.72
N PRO A 295 -7.18 -11.09 15.37
CA PRO A 295 -7.79 -12.25 14.70
C PRO A 295 -9.07 -11.89 13.92
N GLU A 296 -9.91 -10.98 14.42
CA GLU A 296 -11.11 -10.53 13.69
C GLU A 296 -10.77 -9.79 12.39
N LEU A 297 -9.67 -9.02 12.37
CA LEU A 297 -9.19 -8.39 11.15
C LEU A 297 -8.60 -9.43 10.20
N TYR A 298 -7.91 -10.43 10.72
CA TYR A 298 -7.40 -11.55 9.94
C TYR A 298 -8.52 -12.34 9.25
N ASP A 299 -9.63 -12.60 9.94
CA ASP A 299 -10.81 -13.26 9.35
C ASP A 299 -11.38 -12.46 8.17
N ARG A 300 -11.51 -11.12 8.30
CA ARG A 300 -11.93 -10.26 7.19
C ARG A 300 -10.95 -10.27 6.01
N ILE A 301 -9.65 -10.37 6.27
CA ILE A 301 -8.65 -10.55 5.21
C ILE A 301 -8.89 -11.87 4.48
N LEU A 302 -9.10 -12.98 5.20
CA LEU A 302 -9.40 -14.28 4.58
C LEU A 302 -10.68 -14.25 3.74
N GLU A 303 -11.72 -13.55 4.20
CA GLU A 303 -12.95 -13.33 3.43
C GLU A 303 -12.67 -12.57 2.12
N ASN A 304 -11.87 -11.51 2.16
CA ASN A 304 -11.50 -10.74 0.98
C ASN A 304 -10.56 -11.48 0.02
N ILE A 305 -9.71 -12.39 0.54
CA ILE A 305 -8.91 -13.31 -0.28
C ILE A 305 -9.84 -14.27 -1.03
N LYS A 306 -10.79 -14.91 -0.33
CA LYS A 306 -11.79 -15.80 -0.94
C LYS A 306 -12.67 -15.07 -1.96
N ALA A 307 -13.01 -13.82 -1.70
CA ALA A 307 -13.76 -12.96 -2.62
C ALA A 307 -12.93 -12.48 -3.83
N GLY A 308 -11.62 -12.74 -3.84
CA GLY A 308 -10.71 -12.37 -4.92
C GLY A 308 -10.35 -10.88 -4.97
N LYS A 309 -10.67 -10.11 -3.94
CA LYS A 309 -10.34 -8.67 -3.82
C LYS A 309 -8.95 -8.42 -3.21
N TRP A 310 -8.52 -9.36 -2.37
CA TRP A 310 -7.19 -9.34 -1.75
C TRP A 310 -6.30 -10.39 -2.42
N GLU A 311 -5.34 -9.93 -3.21
CA GLU A 311 -4.33 -10.75 -3.88
C GLU A 311 -3.16 -11.03 -2.94
N VAL A 312 -2.85 -12.31 -2.77
CA VAL A 312 -1.67 -12.79 -2.06
C VAL A 312 -0.66 -13.26 -3.12
N THR A 313 0.51 -12.63 -3.17
CA THR A 313 1.61 -13.02 -4.06
C THR A 313 2.94 -12.83 -3.34
N GLY A 314 4.07 -12.93 -4.04
CA GLY A 314 5.41 -12.58 -3.53
C GLY A 314 6.34 -13.77 -3.33
N GLY A 315 5.81 -14.95 -3.02
CA GLY A 315 6.57 -16.21 -2.95
C GLY A 315 7.46 -16.41 -1.72
N MET A 316 8.08 -15.36 -1.17
CA MET A 316 8.99 -15.46 -0.01
C MET A 316 8.27 -15.24 1.33
N TRP A 317 8.89 -15.65 2.45
CA TRP A 317 8.38 -15.42 3.81
C TRP A 317 8.41 -13.93 4.19
N VAL A 318 9.48 -13.24 3.79
CA VAL A 318 9.61 -11.78 3.78
C VAL A 318 10.23 -11.33 2.46
N GLU A 319 10.13 -10.04 2.15
CA GLU A 319 10.90 -9.43 1.05
C GLU A 319 12.39 -9.37 1.43
N ALA A 320 13.08 -10.50 1.29
CA ALA A 320 14.42 -10.73 1.82
C ALA A 320 15.53 -10.10 0.95
N ASP A 321 16.65 -9.76 1.58
CA ASP A 321 17.88 -9.46 0.85
C ASP A 321 18.29 -10.66 -0.02
N CYS A 322 18.70 -10.40 -1.27
CA CYS A 322 19.01 -11.45 -2.24
C CYS A 322 20.52 -11.67 -2.48
N ASN A 323 21.39 -11.01 -1.70
CA ASN A 323 22.84 -11.07 -1.89
C ASN A 323 23.57 -11.73 -0.71
N ILE A 324 23.19 -11.43 0.52
CA ILE A 324 23.87 -11.87 1.75
C ILE A 324 23.44 -13.28 2.18
N PRO A 325 22.14 -13.64 2.18
CA PRO A 325 21.70 -14.96 2.61
C PRO A 325 22.35 -16.09 1.80
N SER A 326 22.50 -17.26 2.43
CA SER A 326 22.89 -18.48 1.71
C SER A 326 21.82 -18.92 0.70
N GLY A 327 22.19 -19.75 -0.26
CA GLY A 327 21.23 -20.34 -1.20
C GLY A 327 20.15 -21.17 -0.49
N GLU A 328 20.49 -21.89 0.58
CA GLU A 328 19.52 -22.61 1.41
C GLU A 328 18.53 -21.65 2.07
N SER A 329 19.00 -20.53 2.63
CA SER A 329 18.13 -19.50 3.19
C SER A 329 17.14 -18.95 2.16
N LEU A 330 17.59 -18.67 0.94
CA LEU A 330 16.69 -18.25 -0.13
C LEU A 330 15.64 -19.33 -0.47
N VAL A 331 16.04 -20.61 -0.54
CA VAL A 331 15.08 -21.72 -0.70
C VAL A 331 14.09 -21.76 0.49
N ARG A 332 14.55 -21.52 1.72
CA ARG A 332 13.70 -21.46 2.91
C ARG A 332 12.75 -20.27 2.89
N GLN A 333 13.15 -19.12 2.35
CA GLN A 333 12.24 -17.99 2.12
C GLN A 333 11.05 -18.44 1.26
N PHE A 334 11.29 -19.10 0.13
CA PHE A 334 10.22 -19.62 -0.72
C PHE A 334 9.41 -20.72 -0.04
N LEU A 335 10.07 -21.68 0.61
CA LEU A 335 9.40 -22.80 1.26
C LEU A 335 8.43 -22.32 2.35
N PHE A 336 8.90 -21.44 3.24
CA PHE A 336 8.05 -20.92 4.32
C PHE A 336 6.99 -19.98 3.78
N GLY A 337 7.32 -19.14 2.79
CA GLY A 337 6.40 -18.19 2.19
C GLY A 337 5.24 -18.89 1.47
N THR A 338 5.56 -19.68 0.44
CA THR A 338 4.54 -20.40 -0.36
C THR A 338 3.72 -21.38 0.49
N ARG A 339 4.32 -22.08 1.45
CA ARG A 339 3.58 -22.96 2.37
C ARG A 339 2.58 -22.18 3.22
N TYR A 340 2.98 -21.03 3.77
CA TYR A 340 2.05 -20.20 4.55
C TYR A 340 0.92 -19.67 3.67
N MET A 341 1.22 -19.16 2.48
CA MET A 341 0.20 -18.68 1.53
C MET A 341 -0.80 -19.79 1.19
N ARG A 342 -0.34 -21.01 0.94
CA ARG A 342 -1.21 -22.15 0.65
C ARG A 342 -2.02 -22.59 1.86
N ASP A 343 -1.35 -22.91 2.96
CA ASP A 343 -1.95 -23.63 4.08
C ASP A 343 -2.80 -22.70 4.96
N GLU A 344 -2.39 -21.45 5.14
CA GLU A 344 -3.07 -20.49 6.02
C GLU A 344 -3.99 -19.54 5.25
N LEU A 345 -3.61 -19.12 4.04
CA LEU A 345 -4.36 -18.14 3.25
C LEU A 345 -5.18 -18.76 2.11
N GLY A 346 -4.94 -20.04 1.77
CA GLY A 346 -5.60 -20.70 0.65
C GLY A 346 -5.23 -20.12 -0.71
N ALA A 347 -4.03 -19.54 -0.83
CA ALA A 347 -3.56 -18.86 -2.02
C ALA A 347 -2.28 -19.51 -2.58
N GLU A 348 -2.18 -19.51 -3.91
CA GLU A 348 -0.97 -19.90 -4.65
C GLU A 348 -0.48 -18.67 -5.43
N CYS A 349 0.83 -18.56 -5.64
CA CYS A 349 1.43 -17.45 -6.36
C CYS A 349 2.41 -17.94 -7.44
N SER A 350 2.53 -17.19 -8.53
CA SER A 350 3.49 -17.45 -9.60
C SER A 350 4.50 -16.33 -9.80
N VAL A 351 4.33 -15.20 -9.11
CA VAL A 351 5.21 -14.02 -9.17
C VAL A 351 6.07 -13.92 -7.90
N LEU A 352 7.39 -13.80 -8.07
CA LEU A 352 8.27 -13.29 -7.02
C LEU A 352 8.17 -11.76 -7.04
N TRP A 353 7.71 -11.17 -5.94
CA TRP A 353 7.48 -9.73 -5.79
C TRP A 353 8.52 -9.16 -4.83
N LEU A 354 9.54 -8.48 -5.36
CA LEU A 354 10.60 -7.84 -4.56
C LEU A 354 10.86 -6.41 -5.07
N PRO A 355 9.97 -5.45 -4.73
CA PRO A 355 10.08 -4.07 -5.20
C PRO A 355 11.32 -3.32 -4.67
N ASP A 356 11.75 -3.57 -3.41
CA ASP A 356 12.73 -2.73 -2.72
C ASP A 356 14.11 -3.35 -2.47
N VAL A 357 14.35 -4.60 -2.90
CA VAL A 357 15.59 -5.31 -2.56
C VAL A 357 16.82 -4.75 -3.29
N PHE A 358 17.96 -4.69 -2.59
CA PHE A 358 19.18 -4.01 -3.03
C PHE A 358 20.06 -4.86 -3.96
N GLY A 359 19.49 -5.28 -5.10
CA GLY A 359 20.17 -6.11 -6.12
C GLY A 359 19.80 -7.59 -6.02
N TYR A 360 20.02 -8.34 -7.11
CA TYR A 360 19.55 -9.73 -7.21
C TYR A 360 20.62 -10.67 -7.76
N SER A 361 20.94 -11.69 -6.96
CA SER A 361 21.90 -12.75 -7.29
C SER A 361 21.55 -13.51 -8.58
N TRP A 362 22.57 -13.85 -9.35
CA TRP A 362 22.47 -14.61 -10.60
C TRP A 362 21.96 -16.06 -10.40
N ALA A 363 21.90 -16.56 -9.16
CA ALA A 363 21.31 -17.86 -8.84
C ALA A 363 19.78 -17.83 -8.75
N LEU A 364 19.17 -16.66 -8.57
CA LEU A 364 17.75 -16.52 -8.24
C LEU A 364 16.80 -17.07 -9.31
N PRO A 365 17.04 -16.95 -10.63
CA PRO A 365 16.16 -17.54 -11.64
C PRO A 365 15.95 -19.05 -11.46
N GLN A 366 17.02 -19.79 -11.12
CA GLN A 366 16.93 -21.22 -10.85
C GLN A 366 16.08 -21.50 -9.61
N ILE A 367 16.28 -20.72 -8.54
CA ILE A 367 15.55 -20.90 -7.27
C ILE A 367 14.07 -20.57 -7.47
N ILE A 368 13.73 -19.49 -8.18
CA ILE A 368 12.36 -19.10 -8.53
C ILE A 368 11.66 -20.26 -9.24
N ALA A 369 12.24 -20.74 -10.33
CA ALA A 369 11.63 -21.79 -11.15
C ALA A 369 11.47 -23.12 -10.38
N LYS A 370 12.49 -23.52 -9.61
CA LYS A 370 12.43 -24.73 -8.78
C LYS A 370 11.45 -24.63 -7.61
N SER A 371 11.13 -23.41 -7.17
CA SER A 371 10.11 -23.14 -6.16
C SER A 371 8.69 -23.08 -6.73
N GLY A 372 8.54 -23.30 -8.05
CA GLY A 372 7.23 -23.34 -8.74
C GLY A 372 6.73 -21.99 -9.23
N LEU A 373 7.50 -20.91 -9.06
CA LEU A 373 7.16 -19.58 -9.56
C LEU A 373 7.65 -19.41 -11.00
N LYS A 374 6.99 -18.54 -11.76
CA LYS A 374 7.18 -18.35 -13.21
C LYS A 374 7.72 -16.98 -13.58
N TYR A 375 7.48 -15.99 -12.72
CA TYR A 375 7.65 -14.59 -13.02
C TYR A 375 8.42 -13.87 -11.91
N PHE A 376 9.09 -12.78 -12.28
CA PHE A 376 9.78 -11.91 -11.34
C PHE A 376 9.39 -10.44 -11.56
N MET A 377 9.07 -9.75 -10.46
CA MET A 377 8.76 -8.33 -10.41
C MET A 377 9.73 -7.60 -9.48
N THR A 378 10.33 -6.52 -9.95
CA THR A 378 11.05 -5.56 -9.11
C THR A 378 11.00 -4.13 -9.66
N THR A 379 11.39 -3.14 -8.85
CA THR A 379 11.55 -1.74 -9.27
C THR A 379 12.95 -1.20 -8.98
N LYS A 380 13.61 -1.68 -7.90
CA LYS A 380 14.83 -1.07 -7.34
C LYS A 380 16.01 -0.95 -8.31
N ILE A 381 16.11 -1.80 -9.33
CA ILE A 381 17.19 -1.71 -10.35
C ILE A 381 17.14 -0.39 -11.14
N SER A 382 15.98 0.26 -11.23
CA SER A 382 15.90 1.59 -11.83
C SER A 382 16.67 2.66 -11.03
N TRP A 383 17.15 2.34 -9.83
CA TRP A 383 17.85 3.26 -8.93
C TRP A 383 19.38 3.28 -9.11
N SER A 384 19.90 2.48 -10.05
CA SER A 384 21.33 2.47 -10.38
C SER A 384 21.86 3.88 -10.69
N GLN A 385 22.99 4.23 -10.05
CA GLN A 385 23.53 5.58 -10.07
C GLN A 385 24.13 5.99 -11.42
N TYR A 386 24.73 5.04 -12.15
CA TYR A 386 25.45 5.34 -13.39
C TYR A 386 24.74 4.76 -14.61
N ASN A 387 24.34 3.49 -14.56
CA ASN A 387 23.70 2.80 -15.67
C ASN A 387 22.26 2.42 -15.33
N ARG A 388 21.30 3.06 -16.01
CA ARG A 388 19.89 2.64 -15.98
C ARG A 388 19.72 1.37 -16.80
N SER A 389 18.87 0.45 -16.33
CA SER A 389 18.53 -0.75 -17.10
C SER A 389 18.07 -0.38 -18.52
N THR A 390 18.56 -1.12 -19.51
CA THR A 390 18.15 -1.00 -20.91
C THR A 390 16.88 -1.77 -21.23
N TYR A 391 16.39 -2.56 -20.29
CA TYR A 391 15.15 -3.34 -20.42
C TYR A 391 14.26 -3.24 -19.17
N ASP A 392 12.96 -3.10 -19.37
CA ASP A 392 11.90 -3.18 -18.36
C ASP A 392 11.09 -4.49 -18.48
N THR A 393 11.22 -5.23 -19.59
CA THR A 393 10.62 -6.56 -19.78
C THR A 393 11.58 -7.45 -20.56
N PHE A 394 11.98 -8.57 -19.96
CA PHE A 394 13.04 -9.43 -20.50
C PHE A 394 12.99 -10.84 -19.91
N ARG A 395 13.68 -11.78 -20.54
CA ARG A 395 14.04 -13.08 -19.94
C ARG A 395 15.30 -12.90 -19.10
N TRP A 396 15.19 -13.20 -17.81
CA TRP A 396 16.33 -13.22 -16.91
C TRP A 396 16.88 -14.65 -16.80
N ARG A 397 18.11 -14.85 -17.23
CA ARG A 397 18.79 -16.16 -17.22
C ARG A 397 19.72 -16.29 -16.02
N GLY A 398 19.54 -17.37 -15.28
CA GLY A 398 20.39 -17.78 -14.17
C GLY A 398 21.66 -18.50 -14.62
N LEU A 399 22.59 -18.68 -13.69
CA LEU A 399 23.89 -19.38 -13.89
C LEU A 399 23.79 -20.74 -14.61
N ASP A 400 22.69 -21.46 -14.41
CA ASP A 400 22.47 -22.81 -14.95
C ASP A 400 21.72 -22.81 -16.30
N GLY A 401 21.40 -21.62 -16.83
CA GLY A 401 20.60 -21.46 -18.04
C GLY A 401 19.09 -21.41 -17.82
N THR A 402 18.60 -21.54 -16.58
CA THR A 402 17.18 -21.37 -16.26
C THR A 402 16.74 -19.93 -16.54
N GLU A 403 15.59 -19.74 -17.19
CA GLU A 403 15.06 -18.42 -17.52
C GLU A 403 13.72 -18.15 -16.84
N VAL A 404 13.57 -16.94 -16.31
CA VAL A 404 12.33 -16.41 -15.71
C VAL A 404 11.92 -15.14 -16.46
N LEU A 405 10.63 -14.94 -16.73
CA LEU A 405 10.17 -13.67 -17.29
C LEU A 405 10.17 -12.60 -16.20
N THR A 406 10.89 -11.52 -16.44
CA THR A 406 11.04 -10.42 -15.51
C THR A 406 10.40 -9.15 -16.06
N HIS A 407 9.66 -8.45 -15.22
CA HIS A 407 9.08 -7.14 -15.54
C HIS A 407 9.43 -6.13 -14.44
N PHE A 408 9.91 -4.96 -14.84
CA PHE A 408 10.11 -3.83 -13.94
C PHE A 408 8.90 -2.91 -13.98
N ILE A 409 8.36 -2.56 -12.80
CA ILE A 409 7.35 -1.51 -12.72
C ILE A 409 8.03 -0.18 -13.06
N THR A 410 7.48 0.55 -14.03
CA THR A 410 8.04 1.82 -14.52
C THR A 410 7.34 3.05 -13.95
N THR A 411 6.62 2.92 -12.83
CA THR A 411 5.80 3.99 -12.29
C THR A 411 6.62 5.22 -11.88
N THR A 412 6.19 6.39 -12.37
CA THR A 412 6.78 7.70 -12.12
C THR A 412 5.75 8.81 -12.36
N GLU A 413 5.76 9.85 -11.53
CA GLU A 413 4.90 11.03 -11.67
C GLU A 413 5.50 12.13 -12.57
N GLY A 414 6.75 11.98 -13.03
CA GLY A 414 7.49 13.05 -13.70
C GLY A 414 8.09 12.68 -15.07
N PRO A 415 8.36 13.69 -15.93
CA PRO A 415 8.94 13.51 -17.26
C PRO A 415 10.43 13.15 -17.24
N THR A 416 11.13 13.42 -16.14
CA THR A 416 12.56 13.12 -15.96
C THR A 416 12.80 12.43 -14.62
N PRO A 417 12.32 11.18 -14.44
CA PRO A 417 12.46 10.48 -13.18
C PRO A 417 13.90 10.09 -12.93
N ARG A 418 14.35 10.39 -11.71
CA ARG A 418 15.58 9.81 -11.19
C ARG A 418 15.40 8.30 -10.97
N PHE A 419 14.24 7.89 -10.47
CA PHE A 419 13.90 6.54 -10.04
C PHE A 419 12.44 6.20 -10.40
N TYR A 420 12.12 4.91 -10.54
CA TYR A 420 10.74 4.43 -10.52
C TYR A 420 10.31 4.07 -9.10
N THR A 421 9.01 4.02 -8.87
CA THR A 421 8.39 3.73 -7.57
C THR A 421 7.40 2.57 -7.65
N TYR A 422 7.17 1.90 -6.52
CA TYR A 422 6.09 0.94 -6.28
C TYR A 422 5.05 1.49 -5.28
N ASN A 423 5.29 2.70 -4.77
CA ASN A 423 4.37 3.52 -4.00
C ASN A 423 3.78 4.60 -4.93
N GLY A 424 3.25 4.17 -6.08
CA GLY A 424 2.82 5.10 -7.13
C GLY A 424 1.56 5.86 -6.75
N MET A 425 1.41 7.05 -7.32
CA MET A 425 0.10 7.72 -7.36
C MET A 425 -0.75 7.12 -8.49
N LEU A 426 -2.02 6.80 -8.24
CA LEU A 426 -2.95 6.49 -9.33
C LEU A 426 -3.46 7.79 -9.94
N SER A 427 -2.76 8.28 -10.97
CA SER A 427 -3.01 9.58 -11.58
C SER A 427 -2.75 9.58 -13.10
N PRO A 428 -3.32 10.56 -13.86
CA PRO A 428 -2.99 10.73 -15.28
C PRO A 428 -1.51 10.93 -15.55
N ALA A 429 -0.79 11.63 -14.67
CA ALA A 429 0.65 11.82 -14.80
C ALA A 429 1.39 10.50 -14.66
N SER A 430 1.08 9.73 -13.62
CA SER A 430 1.72 8.43 -13.39
C SER A 430 1.47 7.48 -14.54
N ALA A 431 0.24 7.39 -15.04
CA ALA A 431 -0.08 6.56 -16.20
C ALA A 431 0.70 6.97 -17.46
N HIS A 432 0.69 8.26 -17.78
CA HIS A 432 1.35 8.80 -18.98
C HIS A 432 2.86 8.59 -18.93
N TYR A 433 3.53 9.02 -17.85
CA TYR A 433 4.97 8.93 -17.76
C TYR A 433 5.48 7.51 -17.54
N SER A 434 4.71 6.61 -16.91
CA SER A 434 5.05 5.18 -16.87
C SER A 434 5.20 4.60 -18.26
N TRP A 435 4.28 4.96 -19.17
CA TRP A 435 4.35 4.54 -20.56
C TRP A 435 5.50 5.21 -21.30
N ASP A 436 5.66 6.53 -21.19
CA ASP A 436 6.74 7.26 -21.88
C ASP A 436 8.11 6.64 -21.60
N HIS A 437 8.34 6.21 -20.35
CA HIS A 437 9.61 5.64 -19.94
C HIS A 437 9.76 4.14 -20.20
N TYR A 438 8.66 3.42 -20.39
CA TYR A 438 8.71 1.98 -20.70
C TYR A 438 9.44 1.73 -22.03
N GLN A 439 10.40 0.81 -22.04
CA GLN A 439 11.31 0.67 -23.18
C GLN A 439 10.80 -0.29 -24.26
N GLN A 440 10.13 -1.39 -23.92
CA GLN A 440 9.75 -2.47 -24.86
C GLN A 440 8.38 -2.25 -25.54
N LYS A 441 8.10 -1.01 -25.96
CA LYS A 441 6.79 -0.61 -26.55
C LYS A 441 6.43 -1.35 -27.84
N ASP A 442 7.41 -1.89 -28.56
CA ASP A 442 7.18 -2.57 -29.84
C ASP A 442 6.75 -4.03 -29.70
N ILE A 443 6.86 -4.60 -28.49
CA ILE A 443 6.42 -5.97 -28.17
C ILE A 443 5.37 -6.02 -27.05
N ASN A 444 5.10 -4.89 -26.38
CA ASN A 444 4.14 -4.83 -25.28
C ASN A 444 3.46 -3.46 -25.18
N ASP A 445 2.14 -3.49 -24.99
CA ASP A 445 1.26 -2.33 -24.77
C ASP A 445 0.40 -2.46 -23.49
N GLU A 446 0.86 -3.25 -22.49
CA GLU A 446 0.31 -3.27 -21.13
C GLU A 446 1.36 -2.98 -20.06
N LEU A 447 0.98 -2.26 -19.01
CA LEU A 447 1.84 -2.04 -17.84
C LEU A 447 1.14 -2.44 -16.54
N LEU A 448 1.95 -2.69 -15.51
CA LEU A 448 1.50 -2.82 -14.13
C LEU A 448 1.84 -1.53 -13.38
N LEU A 449 0.87 -1.03 -12.61
CA LEU A 449 1.05 0.12 -11.73
C LEU A 449 0.60 -0.28 -10.32
N ALA A 450 1.56 -0.38 -9.41
CA ALA A 450 1.30 -0.52 -7.98
C ALA A 450 1.09 0.88 -7.39
N TYR A 451 -0.07 1.12 -6.77
CA TYR A 451 -0.40 2.41 -6.16
C TYR A 451 -0.71 2.29 -4.68
N GLY A 452 -0.40 3.35 -3.94
CA GLY A 452 -0.61 3.42 -2.49
C GLY A 452 0.61 3.93 -1.75
N TRP A 453 0.40 4.30 -0.49
CA TRP A 453 1.48 4.66 0.41
C TRP A 453 2.11 3.39 1.01
N GLY A 454 3.44 3.38 1.07
CA GLY A 454 4.21 2.24 1.55
C GLY A 454 5.42 2.66 2.36
N ASP A 455 6.44 1.81 2.36
CA ASP A 455 7.64 1.79 3.21
C ASP A 455 7.29 1.58 4.70
N GLY A 456 6.26 2.27 5.22
CA GLY A 456 5.75 2.11 6.58
C GLY A 456 4.26 1.86 6.70
N GLY A 457 3.59 1.41 5.64
CA GLY A 457 2.14 1.18 5.58
C GLY A 457 1.35 2.38 5.07
N GLY A 458 0.06 2.43 5.45
CA GLY A 458 -0.92 3.41 4.99
C GLY A 458 -1.77 2.85 3.85
N GLY A 459 -1.13 2.48 2.75
CA GLY A 459 -1.77 1.86 1.59
C GLY A 459 -2.53 2.85 0.70
N PRO A 460 -3.40 2.35 -0.18
CA PRO A 460 -4.16 3.19 -1.11
C PRO A 460 -5.17 4.10 -0.42
N THR A 461 -5.36 5.31 -0.94
CA THR A 461 -6.38 6.25 -0.44
C THR A 461 -7.65 6.23 -1.28
N LYS A 462 -8.74 6.76 -0.72
CA LYS A 462 -10.00 7.03 -1.45
C LYS A 462 -9.76 7.87 -2.70
N GLU A 463 -8.94 8.92 -2.61
CA GLU A 463 -8.64 9.83 -3.71
C GLU A 463 -7.96 9.10 -4.87
N MET A 464 -7.03 8.18 -4.58
CA MET A 464 -6.37 7.36 -5.60
C MET A 464 -7.39 6.48 -6.33
N ILE A 465 -8.27 5.81 -5.59
CA ILE A 465 -9.30 4.92 -6.17
C ILE A 465 -10.31 5.73 -6.99
N GLU A 466 -10.83 6.84 -6.48
CA GLU A 466 -11.75 7.71 -7.22
C GLU A 466 -11.10 8.26 -8.50
N THR A 467 -9.85 8.73 -8.42
CA THR A 467 -9.09 9.17 -9.60
C THR A 467 -8.97 8.04 -10.63
N GLY A 468 -8.59 6.84 -10.19
CA GLY A 468 -8.53 5.65 -11.04
C GLY A 468 -9.85 5.35 -11.75
N ARG A 469 -10.99 5.42 -11.04
CA ARG A 469 -12.34 5.25 -11.63
C ARG A 469 -12.62 6.31 -12.70
N LYS A 470 -12.32 7.59 -12.43
CA LYS A 470 -12.53 8.66 -13.43
C LYS A 470 -11.59 8.54 -14.62
N MET A 471 -10.38 8.01 -14.44
CA MET A 471 -9.46 7.73 -15.54
C MET A 471 -9.99 6.64 -16.49
N GLN A 472 -10.79 5.68 -16.01
CA GLN A 472 -11.41 4.69 -16.90
C GLN A 472 -12.42 5.30 -17.88
N GLU A 473 -12.94 6.49 -17.56
CA GLU A 473 -13.89 7.24 -18.38
C GLU A 473 -13.20 8.27 -19.29
N LEU A 474 -11.89 8.48 -19.12
CA LEU A 474 -11.16 9.60 -19.70
C LEU A 474 -10.51 9.22 -21.05
N PRO A 475 -10.90 9.85 -22.16
CA PRO A 475 -10.28 9.63 -23.47
C PRO A 475 -8.90 10.32 -23.59
N GLY A 476 -8.01 9.74 -24.40
CA GLY A 476 -6.72 10.35 -24.76
C GLY A 476 -5.62 10.20 -23.70
N VAL A 477 -5.84 9.34 -22.70
CA VAL A 477 -4.82 8.92 -21.72
C VAL A 477 -4.72 7.39 -21.70
N PRO A 478 -3.64 6.80 -21.16
CA PRO A 478 -3.56 5.35 -21.01
C PRO A 478 -4.76 4.79 -20.24
N GLN A 479 -5.32 3.68 -20.73
CA GLN A 479 -6.51 3.06 -20.14
C GLN A 479 -6.19 2.42 -18.79
N ILE A 480 -6.90 2.80 -17.73
CA ILE A 480 -6.77 2.15 -16.41
C ILE A 480 -7.73 0.97 -16.27
N ARG A 481 -7.23 -0.10 -15.63
CA ARG A 481 -8.03 -1.24 -15.20
C ARG A 481 -7.58 -1.69 -13.82
N PHE A 482 -8.47 -1.68 -12.83
CA PHE A 482 -8.21 -2.35 -11.56
C PHE A 482 -8.08 -3.86 -11.78
N GLY A 483 -7.04 -4.49 -11.25
CA GLY A 483 -6.81 -5.91 -11.46
C GLY A 483 -5.62 -6.46 -10.70
N LYS A 484 -5.44 -7.77 -10.84
CA LYS A 484 -4.41 -8.56 -10.17
C LYS A 484 -3.07 -8.52 -10.91
N ALA A 485 -1.97 -8.55 -10.16
CA ALA A 485 -0.63 -8.66 -10.69
C ALA A 485 -0.38 -10.02 -11.34
N GLU A 486 -0.81 -11.12 -10.73
CA GLU A 486 -0.67 -12.49 -11.28
C GLU A 486 -1.30 -12.57 -12.68
N GLU A 487 -2.54 -12.07 -12.83
CA GLU A 487 -3.23 -12.04 -14.13
C GLU A 487 -2.53 -11.13 -15.15
N PHE A 488 -1.92 -10.03 -14.70
CA PHE A 488 -1.11 -9.17 -15.57
C PHE A 488 0.11 -9.94 -16.11
N PHE A 489 0.82 -10.67 -15.26
CA PHE A 489 1.99 -11.45 -15.68
C PHE A 489 1.62 -12.59 -16.63
N ASP A 490 0.50 -13.26 -16.42
CA ASP A 490 -0.02 -14.27 -17.37
C ASP A 490 -0.26 -13.67 -18.77
N ARG A 491 -0.88 -12.49 -18.84
CA ARG A 491 -1.11 -11.79 -20.11
C ARG A 491 0.18 -11.28 -20.75
N LEU A 492 1.09 -10.74 -19.94
CA LEU A 492 2.40 -10.30 -20.41
C LEU A 492 3.18 -11.48 -21.00
N ALA A 493 3.20 -12.62 -20.31
CA ALA A 493 3.86 -13.83 -20.76
C ALA A 493 3.30 -14.31 -22.10
N ALA A 494 1.97 -14.40 -22.23
CA ALA A 494 1.33 -14.79 -23.49
C ALA A 494 1.64 -13.80 -24.63
N ARG A 495 1.76 -12.51 -24.34
CA ARG A 495 2.05 -11.48 -25.35
C ARG A 495 3.47 -11.56 -25.91
N VAL A 496 4.45 -11.81 -25.04
CA VAL A 496 5.87 -11.83 -25.44
C VAL A 496 6.37 -13.23 -25.79
N GLU A 497 5.53 -14.26 -25.67
CA GLU A 497 5.88 -15.64 -25.97
C GLU A 497 6.37 -15.80 -27.42
N GLY A 498 7.54 -16.44 -27.59
CA GLY A 498 8.14 -16.68 -28.89
C GLY A 498 8.59 -15.42 -29.65
N ASN A 499 8.49 -14.23 -29.07
CA ASN A 499 8.89 -13.00 -29.74
C ASN A 499 10.43 -12.88 -29.77
N PRO A 500 11.07 -12.86 -30.96
CA PRO A 500 12.53 -12.86 -31.08
C PRO A 500 13.17 -11.55 -30.59
N LYS A 501 12.37 -10.50 -30.35
CA LYS A 501 12.84 -9.22 -29.81
C LYS A 501 12.78 -9.13 -28.29
N LEU A 502 12.20 -10.12 -27.60
CA LEU A 502 12.20 -10.15 -26.14
C LEU A 502 13.67 -10.24 -25.67
N PRO A 503 14.19 -9.23 -24.94
CA PRO A 503 15.58 -9.22 -24.54
C PRO A 503 15.91 -10.36 -23.58
N LEU A 504 17.17 -10.75 -23.58
CA LEU A 504 17.75 -11.69 -22.64
C LEU A 504 18.78 -10.95 -21.77
N VAL A 505 18.59 -11.00 -20.46
CA VAL A 505 19.59 -10.55 -19.49
C VAL A 505 20.21 -11.79 -18.85
N ASP A 506 21.48 -12.02 -19.16
CA ASP A 506 22.26 -13.16 -18.68
C ASP A 506 23.31 -12.67 -17.67
N GLY A 507 23.00 -12.82 -16.39
CA GLY A 507 23.85 -12.30 -15.32
C GLY A 507 23.09 -11.89 -14.06
N GLU A 508 23.84 -11.36 -13.11
CA GLU A 508 23.33 -10.69 -11.92
C GLU A 508 22.56 -9.42 -12.32
N LEU A 509 21.44 -9.14 -11.65
CA LEU A 509 20.81 -7.82 -11.70
C LEU A 509 21.48 -6.93 -10.64
N TYR A 510 22.66 -6.43 -11.00
CA TYR A 510 23.49 -5.63 -10.11
C TYR A 510 22.90 -4.24 -9.91
N LEU A 511 22.66 -3.87 -8.64
CA LEU A 511 22.25 -2.51 -8.27
C LEU A 511 23.49 -1.64 -8.04
N GLU A 512 23.68 -0.62 -8.87
CA GLU A 512 24.83 0.29 -8.77
C GLU A 512 24.66 1.35 -7.65
N TYR A 513 23.93 1.00 -6.61
CA TYR A 513 23.57 1.84 -5.47
C TYR A 513 23.68 1.05 -4.17
N HIS A 514 23.56 1.72 -3.02
CA HIS A 514 23.53 1.09 -1.68
C HIS A 514 24.70 0.14 -1.31
N ARG A 515 25.80 0.05 -2.05
CA ARG A 515 26.94 -0.88 -1.80
C ARG A 515 27.49 -0.96 -0.37
N GLY A 516 27.30 0.08 0.45
CA GLY A 516 27.66 0.05 1.88
C GLY A 516 26.90 -1.01 2.69
N THR A 517 25.74 -1.46 2.20
CA THR A 517 24.92 -2.51 2.84
C THR A 517 25.63 -3.86 2.93
N TYR A 518 26.66 -4.11 2.12
CA TYR A 518 27.45 -5.33 2.19
C TYR A 518 28.36 -5.40 3.44
N THR A 519 28.70 -4.25 4.04
CA THR A 519 29.68 -4.17 5.16
C THR A 519 29.12 -3.59 6.46
N SER A 520 28.07 -2.76 6.41
CA SER A 520 27.42 -2.25 7.62
C SER A 520 26.89 -3.40 8.49
N GLN A 521 26.78 -3.18 9.81
CA GLN A 521 26.20 -4.17 10.73
C GLN A 521 26.80 -5.58 10.62
N ALA A 522 28.14 -5.65 10.61
CA ALA A 522 28.89 -6.90 10.48
C ALA A 522 28.51 -7.96 11.54
N ARG A 523 28.12 -7.54 12.75
CA ARG A 523 27.62 -8.45 13.79
C ARG A 523 26.35 -9.17 13.34
N THR A 524 25.35 -8.45 12.83
CA THR A 524 24.09 -9.02 12.33
C THR A 524 24.36 -10.01 11.19
N LYS A 525 25.22 -9.64 10.24
CA LYS A 525 25.61 -10.52 9.12
C LYS A 525 26.34 -11.78 9.58
N LYS A 526 27.25 -11.64 10.56
CA LYS A 526 27.93 -12.78 11.19
C LYS A 526 26.93 -13.70 11.89
N ASN A 527 26.00 -13.14 12.67
CA ASN A 527 24.99 -13.92 13.38
C ASN A 527 24.05 -14.64 12.41
N ASN A 528 23.65 -14.00 11.29
CA ASN A 528 22.92 -14.67 10.21
C ASN A 528 23.72 -15.89 9.70
N ARG A 529 24.97 -15.69 9.27
CA ARG A 529 25.78 -16.80 8.72
C ARG A 529 26.00 -17.92 9.73
N MET A 530 26.21 -17.59 11.00
CA MET A 530 26.34 -18.60 12.07
C MET A 530 25.03 -19.38 12.25
N SER A 531 23.89 -18.69 12.25
CA SER A 531 22.57 -19.32 12.37
C SER A 531 22.28 -20.24 11.19
N GLU A 532 22.60 -19.82 9.97
CA GLU A 532 22.48 -20.66 8.75
C GLU A 532 23.28 -21.96 8.88
N ILE A 533 24.53 -21.88 9.35
CA ILE A 533 25.39 -23.06 9.55
C ILE A 533 24.83 -23.96 10.65
N LEU A 534 24.38 -23.38 11.76
CA LEU A 534 23.82 -24.13 12.89
C LEU A 534 22.53 -24.85 12.49
N LEU A 535 21.60 -24.17 11.85
CA LEU A 535 20.34 -24.76 11.38
C LEU A 535 20.60 -25.87 10.37
N HIS A 536 21.53 -25.66 9.42
CA HIS A 536 21.96 -26.72 8.51
C HIS A 536 22.45 -27.96 9.26
N ASN A 537 23.33 -27.78 10.24
CA ASN A 537 23.88 -28.88 11.04
C ASN A 537 22.81 -29.59 11.87
N VAL A 538 21.92 -28.83 12.52
CA VAL A 538 20.83 -29.37 13.34
C VAL A 538 19.90 -30.23 12.49
N GLU A 539 19.54 -29.77 11.29
CA GLU A 539 18.68 -30.54 10.40
C GLU A 539 19.39 -31.79 9.86
N LEU A 540 20.66 -31.67 9.47
CA LEU A 540 21.48 -32.79 8.99
C LEU A 540 21.61 -33.88 10.06
N PHE A 541 22.07 -33.52 11.26
CA PHE A 541 22.26 -34.47 12.35
C PHE A 541 20.93 -34.97 12.92
N GLY A 542 19.90 -34.13 12.95
CA GLY A 542 18.54 -34.54 13.35
C GLY A 542 17.95 -35.59 12.40
N CYS A 543 18.15 -35.44 11.08
CA CYS A 543 17.74 -36.44 10.10
C CYS A 543 18.50 -37.76 10.26
N LEU A 544 19.81 -37.70 10.52
CA LEU A 544 20.62 -38.90 10.80
C LEU A 544 20.21 -39.59 12.11
N ALA A 545 19.99 -38.82 13.18
CA ALA A 545 19.54 -39.33 14.47
C ALA A 545 18.20 -40.05 14.34
N ARG A 546 17.24 -39.47 13.60
CA ARG A 546 15.95 -40.10 13.32
C ARG A 546 16.07 -41.46 12.62
N GLN A 547 17.12 -41.67 11.83
CA GLN A 547 17.35 -42.95 11.14
C GLN A 547 18.12 -43.96 11.99
N CYS A 548 18.97 -43.49 12.90
CA CYS A 548 19.95 -44.34 13.61
C CYS A 548 19.63 -44.58 15.10
N ILE A 549 18.74 -43.80 15.70
CA ILE A 549 18.43 -43.86 17.14
C ILE A 549 16.93 -44.15 17.32
N ASP A 550 16.63 -45.36 17.80
CA ASP A 550 15.26 -45.76 18.11
C ASP A 550 14.63 -44.81 19.14
N GLY A 551 13.44 -44.30 18.81
CA GLY A 551 12.69 -43.38 19.67
C GLY A 551 13.12 -41.91 19.59
N TYR A 552 14.06 -41.53 18.72
CA TYR A 552 14.39 -40.12 18.49
C TYR A 552 13.30 -39.41 17.68
N GLU A 553 12.75 -38.32 18.24
CA GLU A 553 11.79 -37.46 17.55
C GLU A 553 12.51 -36.23 16.96
N TYR A 554 12.30 -35.98 15.67
CA TYR A 554 12.87 -34.82 14.99
C TYR A 554 12.15 -33.53 15.45
N PRO A 555 12.86 -32.52 16.00
CA PRO A 555 12.26 -31.34 16.61
C PRO A 555 11.81 -30.32 15.55
N GLN A 556 10.84 -30.72 14.73
CA GLN A 556 10.38 -29.98 13.56
C GLN A 556 9.86 -28.59 13.92
N ARG A 557 9.15 -28.48 15.04
CA ARG A 557 8.51 -27.24 15.47
C ARG A 557 9.56 -26.21 15.87
N GLU A 558 10.49 -26.62 16.72
CA GLU A 558 11.58 -25.80 17.25
C GLU A 558 12.47 -25.31 16.10
N ILE A 559 12.86 -26.21 15.19
CA ILE A 559 13.63 -25.86 14.00
C ILE A 559 12.87 -24.86 13.11
N ASN A 560 11.56 -25.04 12.92
CA ASN A 560 10.77 -24.12 12.12
C ASN A 560 10.68 -22.72 12.75
N GLU A 561 10.54 -22.63 14.07
CA GLU A 561 10.53 -21.34 14.78
C GLU A 561 11.89 -20.64 14.68
N SER A 562 13.00 -21.38 14.83
CA SER A 562 14.34 -20.83 14.62
C SER A 562 14.58 -20.38 13.17
N TRP A 563 14.07 -21.12 12.18
CA TRP A 563 14.08 -20.67 10.79
C TRP A 563 13.26 -19.39 10.60
N LYS A 564 12.05 -19.27 11.15
CA LYS A 564 11.25 -18.03 11.04
C LYS A 564 12.00 -16.82 11.61
N ILE A 565 12.72 -16.99 12.72
CA ILE A 565 13.58 -15.94 13.28
C ILE A 565 14.67 -15.52 12.28
N VAL A 566 15.42 -16.48 11.73
CA VAL A 566 16.48 -16.21 10.76
C VAL A 566 15.91 -15.54 9.51
N LEU A 567 14.83 -16.09 8.93
CA LEU A 567 14.20 -15.56 7.71
C LEU A 567 13.64 -14.15 7.91
N ARG A 568 13.05 -13.85 9.08
CA ARG A 568 12.60 -12.50 9.44
C ARG A 568 13.77 -11.52 9.47
N ASN A 569 14.88 -11.90 10.10
CA ASN A 569 16.07 -11.04 10.16
C ASN A 569 16.85 -10.95 8.84
N GLN A 570 16.45 -11.72 7.82
CA GLN A 570 16.92 -11.58 6.43
C GLN A 570 16.13 -10.56 5.62
N PHE A 571 15.14 -9.90 6.21
CA PHE A 571 14.44 -8.77 5.58
C PHE A 571 15.46 -7.75 5.03
N HIS A 572 15.14 -7.18 3.87
CA HIS A 572 16.12 -6.42 3.08
C HIS A 572 16.69 -5.20 3.82
N ASP A 573 15.99 -4.59 4.79
CA ASP A 573 16.56 -3.51 5.61
C ASP A 573 17.26 -3.94 6.91
N ILE A 574 16.89 -5.11 7.45
CA ILE A 574 17.51 -5.64 8.68
C ILE A 574 18.89 -6.19 8.34
N LEU A 575 18.97 -7.11 7.37
CA LEU A 575 20.23 -7.79 7.04
C LEU A 575 21.20 -6.89 6.29
N ALA A 576 20.69 -6.04 5.40
CA ALA A 576 21.49 -5.03 4.72
C ALA A 576 22.14 -4.07 5.71
N GLY A 577 21.57 -3.90 6.91
CA GLY A 577 22.11 -3.02 7.92
C GLY A 577 21.80 -1.55 7.63
N SER A 578 20.56 -1.24 7.24
CA SER A 578 20.01 0.09 6.91
C SER A 578 18.91 0.58 7.88
N SER A 579 18.64 -0.14 8.96
CA SER A 579 17.69 0.19 10.03
C SER A 579 18.27 1.04 11.18
N ILE A 580 17.40 1.50 12.10
CA ILE A 580 17.78 2.19 13.36
C ILE A 580 18.48 1.26 14.37
N HIS A 581 19.09 1.82 15.41
CA HIS A 581 19.86 1.07 16.41
C HIS A 581 19.04 -0.01 17.10
N GLU A 582 17.82 0.33 17.53
CA GLU A 582 16.90 -0.51 18.29
C GLU A 582 16.51 -1.78 17.52
N VAL A 583 16.47 -1.73 16.18
CA VAL A 583 16.22 -2.91 15.33
C VAL A 583 17.35 -3.92 15.45
N TYR A 584 18.60 -3.48 15.59
CA TYR A 584 19.72 -4.42 15.78
C TYR A 584 19.83 -4.94 17.20
N GLU A 585 19.28 -4.24 18.20
CA GLU A 585 19.13 -4.80 19.54
C GLU A 585 18.06 -5.90 19.54
N ASP A 586 16.96 -5.72 18.81
CA ASP A 586 15.96 -6.78 18.58
C ASP A 586 16.59 -7.97 17.85
N ALA A 587 17.27 -7.73 16.73
CA ALA A 587 17.92 -8.78 15.96
C ALA A 587 18.95 -9.58 16.78
N ASP A 588 19.77 -8.91 17.60
CA ASP A 588 20.76 -9.58 18.46
C ASP A 588 20.10 -10.49 19.50
N ARG A 589 18.96 -10.05 20.09
CA ARG A 589 18.15 -10.89 20.98
C ARG A 589 17.54 -12.09 20.24
N GLU A 590 16.99 -11.87 19.06
CA GLU A 590 16.38 -12.92 18.25
C GLU A 590 17.41 -13.97 17.79
N TYR A 591 18.59 -13.56 17.31
CA TYR A 591 19.67 -14.51 17.01
C TYR A 591 20.16 -15.25 18.25
N GLY A 592 20.19 -14.60 19.42
CA GLY A 592 20.49 -15.25 20.70
C GLY A 592 19.56 -16.44 20.97
N GLN A 593 18.25 -16.29 20.72
CA GLN A 593 17.27 -17.37 20.87
C GLN A 593 17.58 -18.56 19.95
N VAL A 594 18.02 -18.30 18.71
CA VAL A 594 18.40 -19.36 17.75
C VAL A 594 19.67 -20.10 18.21
N PHE A 595 20.58 -19.43 18.90
CA PHE A 595 21.80 -20.07 19.43
C PHE A 595 21.55 -20.88 20.71
N GLU A 596 20.49 -20.55 21.45
CA GLU A 596 20.11 -21.25 22.69
C GLU A 596 19.16 -22.43 22.46
N SER A 597 18.33 -22.37 21.40
CA SER A 597 17.42 -23.45 20.97
C SER A 597 18.17 -24.67 20.45
#